data_AF-A0A535BAW9-F1
#
_entry.id   AF-A0A535BAW9-F1
#
_cell.length_a   1.000
_cell.length_b   1.000
_cell.length_c   1.000
_cell.angle_alpha   90.00
_cell.angle_beta   90.00
_cell.angle_gamma   90.00
#
_symmetry.space_group_name_H-M   'P 1'
#
loop_
_entity.id
_entity.type
_entity.pdbx_description
1 polymer ?
#
loop_
_entity_poly.entity_id
_entity_poly.type
_entity_poly.pdbx_seq_one_letter_code
_entity_poly.pdbx_strand_id
1 'polypeptide(L)'
;MSSLNASAFFDRDRITDVTILTDVLQDGLSVVFCGTAVGRTSARVGAYYARPGNQFWSVLYEIGLTPRRLQPHEYVILPESGIGLTDLVKVTSGTDAQINDSDFDVDGLRIRIEKHSPRVVAFNGKRGASEFLGRAVNYELQEETIAETNIFVLPSTSGAARGYWDQKYWVELAAYVRDSTPTVTALSIGRELSDAPARRQREMAAHCTQPITAADIKAGRIRVPVRTKPLFPQEPAGVKIELRGERKSCHWNPHYDRDKQRSGVLGIGKELMRGLSPGSEPLRVRVAGGVLFLD
;
A
#
# COMPACT_ATOMS: atom_id res chain seq x y z
N MET A 1 55.98 -18.41 15.96
CA MET A 1 55.89 -16.96 16.26
C MET A 1 55.23 -16.31 15.03
N SER A 2 53.92 -16.34 14.88
CA SER A 2 52.85 -15.66 15.65
C SER A 2 52.47 -14.31 15.02
N SER A 3 51.15 -14.05 15.01
CA SER A 3 50.34 -12.85 14.65
C SER A 3 49.90 -12.74 13.17
N LEU A 4 48.67 -13.07 12.71
CA LEU A 4 47.27 -12.68 13.05
C LEU A 4 46.86 -11.21 12.77
N ASN A 5 45.81 -11.08 11.94
CA ASN A 5 44.68 -10.11 11.86
C ASN A 5 44.51 -9.45 10.48
N ALA A 6 43.47 -9.74 9.67
CA ALA A 6 42.02 -9.56 9.83
C ALA A 6 41.54 -8.11 9.56
N SER A 7 40.93 -7.88 8.40
CA SER A 7 39.75 -7.02 8.17
C SER A 7 39.21 -7.35 6.75
N ALA A 8 38.12 -8.13 6.67
CA ALA A 8 36.73 -7.66 6.57
C ALA A 8 36.47 -7.04 5.18
N PHE A 9 35.87 -7.74 4.20
CA PHE A 9 34.43 -8.04 4.09
C PHE A 9 33.54 -6.83 4.40
N PHE A 10 32.50 -6.63 3.56
CA PHE A 10 31.52 -5.54 3.49
C PHE A 10 31.99 -4.33 2.65
N ASP A 11 31.24 -3.85 1.66
CA ASP A 11 29.80 -3.91 1.45
C ASP A 11 29.49 -3.72 -0.06
N ARG A 12 28.74 -4.66 -0.65
CA ARG A 12 28.28 -4.60 -2.05
C ARG A 12 26.78 -4.28 -2.16
N ASP A 13 26.10 -3.94 -1.06
CA ASP A 13 24.65 -3.78 -1.02
C ASP A 13 24.19 -2.31 -1.01
N ARG A 14 24.48 -1.59 -2.11
CA ARG A 14 23.70 -0.41 -2.50
C ARG A 14 23.14 -0.59 -3.91
N ILE A 15 22.20 -1.50 -4.05
CA ILE A 15 21.17 -1.39 -5.08
C ILE A 15 19.90 -0.98 -4.33
N THR A 16 19.47 0.25 -4.53
CA THR A 16 18.14 0.70 -4.11
C THR A 16 17.11 -0.18 -4.82
N ASP A 17 16.32 -0.95 -4.08
CA ASP A 17 15.18 -1.69 -4.64
C ASP A 17 14.13 -0.69 -5.16
N VAL A 18 14.26 -0.29 -6.42
CA VAL A 18 13.32 0.63 -7.09
C VAL A 18 12.11 -0.16 -7.54
N THR A 19 11.16 -0.40 -6.62
CA THR A 19 9.84 -0.91 -6.97
C THR A 19 8.92 0.24 -7.38
N ILE A 20 8.11 0.03 -8.44
CA ILE A 20 7.26 1.09 -8.99
C ILE A 20 6.08 1.42 -8.06
N LEU A 21 5.47 0.38 -7.48
CA LEU A 21 4.43 0.50 -6.46
C LEU A 21 4.81 -0.36 -5.27
N THR A 22 4.62 0.19 -4.07
CA THR A 22 4.78 -0.58 -2.82
C THR A 22 3.68 -1.62 -2.72
N ASP A 23 4.06 -2.84 -2.33
CA ASP A 23 3.11 -3.90 -2.04
C ASP A 23 2.18 -3.54 -0.89
N VAL A 24 0.97 -4.09 -0.92
CA VAL A 24 0.04 -4.10 0.20
C VAL A 24 -0.02 -5.53 0.73
N LEU A 25 0.86 -5.82 1.67
CA LEU A 25 1.02 -7.14 2.28
C LEU A 25 1.10 -7.01 3.80
N GLN A 26 0.35 -7.86 4.50
CA GLN A 26 0.37 -8.04 5.94
C GLN A 26 -0.15 -9.43 6.27
N ASP A 27 0.03 -9.86 7.51
CA ASP A 27 -0.44 -11.17 7.95
C ASP A 27 -1.98 -11.17 8.09
N GLY A 28 -2.59 -12.35 7.97
CA GLY A 28 -4.03 -12.53 8.16
C GLY A 28 -4.91 -12.05 6.99
N LEU A 29 -4.31 -11.77 5.82
CA LEU A 29 -5.06 -11.44 4.61
C LEU A 29 -5.81 -12.67 4.07
N SER A 30 -7.07 -12.47 3.73
CA SER A 30 -7.90 -13.52 3.12
C SER A 30 -7.58 -13.72 1.64
N VAL A 31 -7.17 -12.67 0.93
CA VAL A 31 -6.73 -12.75 -0.47
C VAL A 31 -5.65 -11.73 -0.77
N VAL A 32 -4.65 -12.10 -1.54
CA VAL A 32 -3.71 -11.17 -2.19
C VAL A 32 -3.93 -11.22 -3.69
N PHE A 33 -4.29 -10.10 -4.32
CA PHE A 33 -4.35 -10.03 -5.78
C PHE A 33 -2.96 -9.75 -6.34
N CYS A 34 -2.53 -10.57 -7.30
CA CYS A 34 -1.27 -10.42 -8.02
C CYS A 34 -1.54 -10.02 -9.47
N GLY A 35 -1.09 -8.84 -9.89
CA GLY A 35 -1.03 -8.47 -11.30
C GLY A 35 0.23 -9.01 -11.99
N THR A 36 0.28 -8.91 -13.32
CA THR A 36 1.48 -9.23 -14.10
C THR A 36 2.55 -8.16 -13.87
N ALA A 37 2.24 -6.89 -14.19
CA ALA A 37 3.06 -5.71 -13.91
C ALA A 37 2.18 -4.48 -13.71
N VAL A 38 2.78 -3.44 -13.14
CA VAL A 38 2.14 -2.12 -13.03
C VAL A 38 1.91 -1.54 -14.42
N GLY A 39 0.65 -1.23 -14.77
CA GLY A 39 0.34 -0.52 -16.01
C GLY A 39 0.87 0.92 -16.02
N ARG A 40 1.19 1.48 -17.20
CA ARG A 40 1.73 2.86 -17.33
C ARG A 40 0.92 3.93 -16.60
N THR A 41 -0.41 3.87 -16.67
CA THR A 41 -1.28 4.82 -15.93
C THR A 41 -1.12 4.64 -14.42
N SER A 42 -1.14 3.40 -13.94
CA SER A 42 -0.95 3.04 -12.52
C SER A 42 0.40 3.52 -11.99
N ALA A 43 1.48 3.32 -12.76
CA ALA A 43 2.82 3.80 -12.42
C ALA A 43 2.86 5.33 -12.31
N ARG A 44 2.26 6.04 -13.27
CA ARG A 44 2.22 7.51 -13.29
C ARG A 44 1.49 8.09 -12.08
N VAL A 45 0.39 7.48 -11.66
CA VAL A 45 -0.45 8.00 -10.58
C VAL A 45 -0.11 7.42 -9.21
N GLY A 46 0.76 6.41 -9.14
CA GLY A 46 1.14 5.76 -7.89
C GLY A 46 0.03 4.91 -7.28
N ALA A 47 -0.82 4.27 -8.09
CA ALA A 47 -1.94 3.48 -7.60
C ALA A 47 -2.24 2.25 -8.47
N TYR A 48 -2.64 1.15 -7.83
CA TYR A 48 -2.98 -0.10 -8.50
C TYR A 48 -4.22 0.04 -9.39
N TYR A 49 -4.18 -0.64 -10.55
CA TYR A 49 -5.30 -0.75 -11.49
C TYR A 49 -5.99 0.60 -11.85
N ALA A 50 -5.22 1.69 -11.96
CA ALA A 50 -5.76 3.04 -12.10
C ALA A 50 -6.18 3.44 -13.53
N ARG A 51 -5.93 2.59 -14.53
CA ARG A 51 -6.28 2.90 -15.93
C ARG A 51 -7.81 2.94 -16.08
N PRO A 52 -8.38 3.99 -16.73
CA PRO A 52 -9.79 3.97 -17.11
C PRO A 52 -10.14 2.74 -17.93
N GLY A 53 -11.26 2.09 -17.59
CA GLY A 53 -11.68 0.83 -18.20
C GLY A 53 -11.05 -0.43 -17.59
N ASN A 54 -10.17 -0.31 -16.59
CA ASN A 54 -9.84 -1.44 -15.72
C ASN A 54 -11.00 -1.69 -14.75
N GLN A 55 -11.48 -2.94 -14.69
CA GLN A 55 -12.68 -3.30 -13.93
C GLN A 55 -12.39 -3.71 -12.47
N PHE A 56 -11.12 -3.76 -12.03
CA PHE A 56 -10.71 -4.29 -10.72
C PHE A 56 -11.52 -3.71 -9.56
N TRP A 57 -11.56 -2.39 -9.46
CA TRP A 57 -12.29 -1.70 -8.38
C TRP A 57 -13.81 -1.89 -8.45
N SER A 58 -14.36 -2.07 -9.66
CA SER A 58 -15.80 -2.33 -9.83
C SER A 58 -16.13 -3.74 -9.40
N VAL A 59 -15.38 -4.73 -9.89
CA VAL A 59 -15.66 -6.14 -9.62
C VAL A 59 -15.50 -6.48 -8.14
N LEU A 60 -14.51 -5.91 -7.43
CA LEU A 60 -14.37 -6.13 -5.98
C LEU A 60 -15.60 -5.68 -5.17
N TYR A 61 -16.25 -4.60 -5.60
CA TYR A 61 -17.49 -4.13 -4.98
C TYR A 61 -18.67 -5.00 -5.39
N GLU A 62 -18.81 -5.29 -6.68
CA GLU A 62 -19.93 -6.08 -7.22
C GLU A 62 -20.01 -7.50 -6.64
N ILE A 63 -18.87 -8.14 -6.41
CA ILE A 63 -18.82 -9.49 -5.81
C ILE A 63 -18.86 -9.46 -4.27
N GLY A 64 -18.88 -8.27 -3.67
CA GLY A 64 -19.01 -8.08 -2.22
C GLY A 64 -17.72 -8.32 -1.42
N LEU A 65 -16.54 -8.26 -2.04
CA LEU A 65 -15.27 -8.29 -1.32
C LEU A 65 -14.92 -6.95 -0.65
N THR A 66 -15.55 -5.86 -1.10
CA THR A 66 -15.43 -4.54 -0.47
C THR A 66 -16.82 -3.94 -0.22
N PRO A 67 -17.02 -3.18 0.88
CA PRO A 67 -18.34 -2.66 1.27
C PRO A 67 -18.82 -1.50 0.37
N ARG A 68 -17.90 -0.87 -0.36
CA ARG A 68 -18.17 0.17 -1.36
C ARG A 68 -17.13 0.09 -2.46
N ARG A 69 -17.43 0.69 -3.61
CA ARG A 69 -16.44 0.88 -4.67
C ARG A 69 -15.35 1.85 -4.22
N LEU A 70 -14.14 1.32 -4.05
CA LEU A 70 -12.95 2.12 -3.78
C LEU A 70 -12.42 2.77 -5.06
N GLN A 71 -11.77 3.92 -4.92
CA GLN A 71 -10.98 4.55 -5.96
C GLN A 71 -9.54 4.01 -5.93
N PRO A 72 -8.80 4.05 -7.05
CA PRO A 72 -7.43 3.54 -7.11
C PRO A 72 -6.51 4.06 -6.00
N HIS A 73 -6.59 5.35 -5.65
CA HIS A 73 -5.75 5.96 -4.61
C HIS A 73 -6.08 5.50 -3.18
N GLU A 74 -7.19 4.79 -2.99
CA GLU A 74 -7.61 4.21 -1.71
C GLU A 74 -7.05 2.80 -1.52
N TYR A 75 -6.21 2.28 -2.43
CA TYR A 75 -5.74 0.89 -2.38
C TYR A 75 -5.09 0.47 -1.06
N VAL A 76 -4.53 1.42 -0.30
CA VAL A 76 -3.89 1.19 1.00
C VAL A 76 -4.86 0.77 2.11
N ILE A 77 -6.18 1.00 1.95
CA ILE A 77 -7.19 0.58 2.95
C ILE A 77 -7.77 -0.81 2.67
N LEU A 78 -7.42 -1.45 1.56
CA LEU A 78 -7.85 -2.82 1.23
C LEU A 78 -7.59 -3.87 2.33
N PRO A 79 -6.51 -3.77 3.14
CA PRO A 79 -6.30 -4.71 4.25
C PRO A 79 -7.42 -4.71 5.29
N GLU A 80 -8.19 -3.64 5.43
CA GLU A 80 -9.38 -3.59 6.30
C GLU A 80 -10.47 -4.58 5.84
N SER A 81 -10.47 -4.94 4.55
CA SER A 81 -11.33 -5.96 3.96
C SER A 81 -10.62 -7.31 3.78
N GLY A 82 -9.44 -7.50 4.40
CA GLY A 82 -8.65 -8.72 4.26
C GLY A 82 -8.00 -8.89 2.88
N ILE A 83 -7.81 -7.80 2.13
CA ILE A 83 -7.30 -7.82 0.75
C ILE A 83 -5.90 -7.19 0.69
N GLY A 84 -4.96 -7.89 0.04
CA GLY A 84 -3.64 -7.38 -0.31
C GLY A 84 -3.44 -7.23 -1.82
N LEU A 85 -2.35 -6.55 -2.20
CA LEU A 85 -1.97 -6.28 -3.58
C LEU A 85 -0.47 -6.46 -3.78
N THR A 86 -0.11 -7.11 -4.89
CA THR A 86 1.27 -7.19 -5.38
C THR A 86 1.28 -7.34 -6.90
N ASP A 87 2.46 -7.39 -7.50
CA ASP A 87 2.66 -7.75 -8.90
C ASP A 87 3.84 -8.72 -9.00
N LEU A 88 3.81 -9.58 -10.02
CA LEU A 88 4.91 -10.49 -10.33
C LEU A 88 6.13 -9.72 -10.86
N VAL A 89 5.91 -8.60 -11.57
CA VAL A 89 6.96 -7.69 -12.03
C VAL A 89 6.88 -6.39 -11.25
N LYS A 90 7.94 -6.08 -10.49
CA LYS A 90 7.97 -4.92 -9.58
C LYS A 90 8.77 -3.71 -10.09
N VAL A 91 9.66 -3.92 -11.06
CA VAL A 91 10.65 -2.92 -11.50
C VAL A 91 10.33 -2.27 -12.85
N THR A 92 9.44 -2.88 -13.63
CA THR A 92 9.05 -2.41 -14.97
C THR A 92 7.55 -2.10 -15.03
N SER A 93 7.16 -1.09 -15.82
CA SER A 93 5.75 -0.77 -16.09
C SER A 93 5.45 -0.83 -17.58
N GLY A 94 4.28 -1.36 -17.94
CA GLY A 94 3.97 -1.61 -19.35
C GLY A 94 2.68 -2.38 -19.55
N THR A 95 2.35 -2.67 -20.80
CA THR A 95 1.39 -3.72 -21.12
C THR A 95 2.07 -5.08 -21.07
N ASP A 96 1.32 -6.16 -20.88
CA ASP A 96 1.84 -7.53 -20.88
C ASP A 96 2.75 -7.87 -22.08
N ALA A 97 2.45 -7.34 -23.27
CA ALA A 97 3.27 -7.53 -24.48
C ALA A 97 4.66 -6.84 -24.45
N GLN A 98 4.90 -5.96 -23.48
CA GLN A 98 6.14 -5.19 -23.32
C GLN A 98 7.00 -5.68 -22.15
N ILE A 99 6.53 -6.67 -21.40
CA ILE A 99 7.24 -7.28 -20.28
C ILE A 99 8.16 -8.36 -20.85
N ASN A 100 9.44 -8.31 -20.49
CA ASN A 100 10.39 -9.38 -20.85
C ASN A 100 10.31 -10.49 -19.83
N ASP A 101 10.63 -11.72 -20.25
CA ASP A 101 10.57 -12.88 -19.35
C ASP A 101 11.57 -12.75 -18.17
N SER A 102 12.66 -12.01 -18.37
CA SER A 102 13.63 -11.68 -17.32
C SER A 102 13.11 -10.71 -16.25
N ASP A 103 11.98 -10.04 -16.48
CA ASP A 103 11.40 -9.08 -15.54
C ASP A 103 10.55 -9.75 -14.45
N PHE A 104 10.19 -11.04 -14.62
CA PHE A 104 9.37 -11.79 -13.68
C PHE A 104 10.15 -12.18 -12.43
N ASP A 105 9.69 -11.71 -11.27
CA ASP A 105 10.26 -12.02 -9.95
C ASP A 105 9.45 -13.15 -9.28
N VAL A 106 9.55 -14.36 -9.84
CA VAL A 106 8.83 -15.54 -9.34
C VAL A 106 9.26 -15.89 -7.92
N ASP A 107 10.57 -15.92 -7.65
CA ASP A 107 11.11 -16.27 -6.34
C ASP A 107 10.80 -15.20 -5.29
N GLY A 108 10.90 -13.91 -5.64
CA GLY A 108 10.50 -12.84 -4.74
C GLY A 108 9.00 -12.85 -4.45
N LEU A 109 8.14 -13.18 -5.43
CA LEU A 109 6.72 -13.38 -5.16
C LEU A 109 6.49 -14.55 -4.19
N ARG A 110 7.17 -15.70 -4.37
CA ARG A 110 7.10 -16.83 -3.43
C ARG A 110 7.46 -16.39 -2.01
N ILE A 111 8.61 -15.74 -1.84
CA ILE A 111 9.09 -15.27 -0.55
C ILE A 111 8.08 -14.31 0.11
N ARG A 112 7.53 -13.35 -0.64
CA ARG A 112 6.54 -12.39 -0.13
C ARG A 112 5.26 -13.09 0.32
N ILE A 113 4.77 -14.07 -0.45
CA ILE A 113 3.53 -14.80 -0.14
C ILE A 113 3.74 -15.77 1.03
N GLU A 114 4.83 -16.54 1.05
CA GLU A 114 5.15 -17.44 2.17
C GLU A 114 5.26 -16.66 3.49
N LYS A 115 5.94 -15.51 3.48
CA LYS A 115 6.12 -14.66 4.65
C LYS A 115 4.81 -14.22 5.29
N HIS A 116 3.83 -13.81 4.48
CA HIS A 116 2.57 -13.25 4.96
C HIS A 116 1.44 -14.27 5.03
N SER A 117 1.64 -15.45 4.42
CA SER A 117 0.71 -16.59 4.44
C SER A 117 -0.76 -16.18 4.25
N PRO A 118 -1.09 -15.41 3.19
CA PRO A 118 -2.49 -15.12 2.90
C PRO A 118 -3.21 -16.43 2.60
N ARG A 119 -4.53 -16.46 2.79
CA ARG A 119 -5.27 -17.71 2.53
C ARG A 119 -5.24 -18.13 1.05
N VAL A 120 -5.31 -17.15 0.15
CA VAL A 120 -5.19 -17.37 -1.30
C VAL A 120 -4.46 -16.22 -1.97
N VAL A 121 -3.60 -16.54 -2.95
CA VAL A 121 -3.10 -15.57 -3.92
C VAL A 121 -3.91 -15.70 -5.21
N ALA A 122 -4.47 -14.59 -5.68
CA ALA A 122 -5.32 -14.54 -6.86
C ALA A 122 -4.64 -13.78 -7.99
N PHE A 123 -4.20 -14.49 -9.03
CA PHE A 123 -3.60 -13.89 -10.21
C PHE A 123 -4.65 -13.22 -11.10
N ASN A 124 -4.51 -11.92 -11.32
CA ASN A 124 -5.41 -11.12 -12.16
C ASN A 124 -5.01 -11.24 -13.65
N GLY A 125 -5.21 -12.43 -14.21
CA GLY A 125 -4.88 -12.78 -15.58
C GLY A 125 -4.00 -14.04 -15.66
N LYS A 126 -4.14 -14.78 -16.77
CA LYS A 126 -3.39 -16.03 -16.99
C LYS A 126 -1.89 -15.82 -17.13
N ARG A 127 -1.42 -14.68 -17.64
CA ARG A 127 0.01 -14.48 -17.92
C ARG A 127 0.86 -14.54 -16.65
N GLY A 128 0.54 -13.73 -15.63
CA GLY A 128 1.27 -13.80 -14.35
C GLY A 128 1.22 -15.20 -13.73
N ALA A 129 0.07 -15.87 -13.78
CA ALA A 129 -0.08 -17.23 -13.26
C ALA A 129 0.75 -18.27 -14.05
N SER A 130 0.76 -18.20 -15.38
CA SER A 130 1.48 -19.16 -16.22
C SER A 130 2.99 -19.03 -16.06
N GLU A 131 3.49 -17.81 -15.92
CA GLU A 131 4.91 -17.55 -15.65
C GLU A 131 5.30 -18.04 -14.25
N PHE A 132 4.46 -17.77 -13.25
CA PHE A 132 4.70 -18.22 -11.89
C PHE A 132 4.71 -19.76 -11.76
N LEU A 133 3.79 -20.45 -12.43
CA LEU A 133 3.65 -21.91 -12.40
C LEU A 133 4.52 -22.63 -13.45
N GLY A 134 5.11 -21.91 -14.39
CA GLY A 134 5.92 -22.49 -15.48
C GLY A 134 5.11 -23.35 -16.47
N ARG A 135 3.79 -23.14 -16.56
CA ARG A 135 2.88 -23.91 -17.45
C ARG A 135 1.68 -23.10 -17.89
N ALA A 136 0.99 -23.56 -18.93
CA ALA A 136 -0.33 -23.03 -19.27
C ALA A 136 -1.35 -23.31 -18.15
N VAL A 137 -2.27 -22.37 -17.94
CA VAL A 137 -3.24 -22.41 -16.83
C VAL A 137 -4.67 -22.17 -17.32
N ASN A 138 -5.63 -22.70 -16.58
CA ASN A 138 -7.03 -22.34 -16.68
C ASN A 138 -7.40 -21.35 -15.56
N TYR A 139 -8.53 -20.67 -15.72
CA TYR A 139 -9.12 -19.92 -14.61
C TYR A 139 -9.64 -20.89 -13.57
N GLU A 140 -9.80 -20.44 -12.32
CA GLU A 140 -10.21 -21.19 -11.12
C GLU A 140 -9.07 -21.47 -10.13
N LEU A 141 -9.42 -22.17 -9.04
CA LEU A 141 -8.49 -22.68 -8.04
C LEU A 141 -7.52 -23.68 -8.70
N GLN A 142 -6.22 -23.57 -8.39
CA GLN A 142 -5.21 -24.49 -8.88
C GLN A 142 -4.91 -25.57 -7.83
N GLU A 143 -4.38 -26.72 -8.28
CA GLU A 143 -3.93 -27.79 -7.38
C GLU A 143 -2.65 -27.40 -6.63
N GLU A 144 -1.81 -26.57 -7.25
CA GLU A 144 -0.57 -26.08 -6.65
C GLU A 144 -0.82 -25.00 -5.59
N THR A 145 0.05 -25.01 -4.58
CA THR A 145 0.05 -24.04 -3.49
C THR A 145 1.42 -23.38 -3.34
N ILE A 146 1.46 -22.26 -2.61
CA ILE A 146 2.67 -21.64 -2.09
C ILE A 146 2.69 -21.88 -0.59
N ALA A 147 3.41 -22.93 -0.15
CA ALA A 147 3.24 -23.48 1.20
C ALA A 147 1.76 -23.77 1.49
N GLU A 148 1.17 -23.11 2.48
CA GLU A 148 -0.25 -23.23 2.86
C GLU A 148 -1.19 -22.29 2.07
N THR A 149 -0.64 -21.40 1.23
CA THR A 149 -1.42 -20.44 0.44
C THR A 149 -1.93 -21.07 -0.84
N ASN A 150 -3.24 -21.05 -1.05
CA ASN A 150 -3.86 -21.53 -2.29
C ASN A 150 -3.63 -20.57 -3.46
N ILE A 151 -3.67 -21.07 -4.69
CA ILE A 151 -3.53 -20.26 -5.90
C ILE A 151 -4.85 -20.21 -6.67
N PHE A 152 -5.30 -19.02 -7.04
CA PHE A 152 -6.48 -18.80 -7.87
C PHE A 152 -6.10 -18.03 -9.13
N VAL A 153 -6.64 -18.41 -10.29
CA VAL A 153 -6.40 -17.70 -11.55
C VAL A 153 -7.70 -17.07 -12.03
N LEU A 154 -7.66 -15.76 -12.29
CA LEU A 154 -8.83 -14.97 -12.68
C LEU A 154 -8.70 -14.43 -14.11
N PRO A 155 -9.82 -14.15 -14.79
CA PRO A 155 -9.83 -13.29 -15.96
C PRO A 155 -9.26 -11.92 -15.63
N SER A 156 -8.41 -11.40 -16.52
CA SER A 156 -7.78 -10.10 -16.33
C SER A 156 -8.81 -8.98 -16.35
N THR A 157 -8.71 -8.04 -15.41
CA THR A 157 -9.58 -6.85 -15.34
C THR A 157 -9.17 -5.74 -16.31
N SER A 158 -8.07 -5.91 -17.05
CA SER A 158 -7.64 -4.94 -18.06
C SER A 158 -8.67 -4.82 -19.18
N GLY A 159 -9.02 -3.59 -19.57
CA GLY A 159 -9.92 -3.37 -20.70
C GLY A 159 -9.42 -3.97 -22.03
N ALA A 160 -8.11 -4.23 -22.17
CA ALA A 160 -7.55 -4.92 -23.33
C ALA A 160 -7.89 -6.42 -23.40
N ALA A 161 -8.27 -7.03 -22.26
CA ALA A 161 -8.60 -8.44 -22.13
C ALA A 161 -10.12 -8.71 -22.08
N ARG A 162 -10.96 -7.71 -22.40
CA ARG A 162 -12.42 -7.78 -22.25
C ARG A 162 -13.08 -8.96 -22.97
N GLY A 163 -12.49 -9.45 -24.07
CA GLY A 163 -13.00 -10.62 -24.79
C GLY A 163 -12.88 -11.94 -24.02
N TYR A 164 -12.05 -12.00 -22.98
CA TYR A 164 -11.85 -13.17 -22.12
C TYR A 164 -12.53 -13.03 -20.75
N TRP A 165 -13.31 -11.97 -20.55
CA TRP A 165 -13.95 -11.67 -19.28
C TRP A 165 -15.11 -12.61 -19.00
N ASP A 166 -15.09 -13.21 -17.82
CA ASP A 166 -16.23 -13.90 -17.22
C ASP A 166 -16.21 -13.64 -15.71
N GLN A 167 -17.22 -12.91 -15.23
CA GLN A 167 -17.32 -12.51 -13.82
C GLN A 167 -17.52 -13.71 -12.89
N LYS A 168 -17.94 -14.88 -13.40
CA LYS A 168 -18.18 -16.06 -12.56
C LYS A 168 -16.97 -16.46 -11.74
N TYR A 169 -15.75 -16.38 -12.31
CA TYR A 169 -14.52 -16.77 -11.62
C TYR A 169 -14.18 -15.82 -10.45
N TRP A 170 -14.54 -14.55 -10.57
CA TRP A 170 -14.42 -13.59 -9.47
C TRP A 170 -15.43 -13.88 -8.36
N VAL A 171 -16.66 -14.30 -8.73
CA VAL A 171 -17.68 -14.73 -7.76
C VAL A 171 -17.26 -16.02 -7.04
N GLU A 172 -16.69 -16.99 -7.76
CA GLU A 172 -16.15 -18.24 -7.21
C GLU A 172 -15.02 -17.95 -6.19
N LEU A 173 -14.08 -17.05 -6.52
CA LEU A 173 -13.07 -16.60 -5.57
C LEU A 173 -13.70 -15.94 -4.33
N ALA A 174 -14.69 -15.07 -4.50
CA ALA A 174 -15.35 -14.41 -3.37
C ALA A 174 -16.11 -15.40 -2.48
N ALA A 175 -16.72 -16.45 -3.06
CA ALA A 175 -17.31 -17.55 -2.30
C ALA A 175 -16.23 -18.31 -1.52
N TYR A 176 -15.13 -18.68 -2.19
CA TYR A 176 -13.99 -19.33 -1.55
C TYR A 176 -13.51 -18.52 -0.34
N VAL A 177 -13.22 -17.23 -0.51
CA VAL A 177 -12.75 -16.34 0.57
C VAL A 177 -13.73 -16.28 1.75
N ARG A 178 -15.05 -16.32 1.51
CA ARG A 178 -16.08 -16.29 2.55
C ARG A 178 -16.22 -17.62 3.30
N ASP A 179 -16.20 -18.74 2.59
CA ASP A 179 -16.52 -20.08 3.13
C ASP A 179 -15.51 -20.61 4.16
N SER A 180 -14.34 -19.99 4.30
CA SER A 180 -13.39 -20.35 5.37
C SER A 180 -13.03 -19.19 6.28
N THR A 181 -13.89 -18.17 6.31
CA THR A 181 -13.97 -17.31 7.49
C THR A 181 -14.78 -18.09 8.52
N PRO A 182 -14.25 -18.47 9.70
CA PRO A 182 -15.09 -19.05 10.72
C PRO A 182 -16.17 -18.04 11.09
N THR A 183 -17.43 -18.42 10.90
CA THR A 183 -18.58 -17.71 11.45
C THR A 183 -18.34 -17.55 12.95
N VAL A 184 -18.02 -16.33 13.39
CA VAL A 184 -18.14 -15.98 14.80
C VAL A 184 -19.64 -15.94 15.08
N THR A 185 -20.18 -17.11 15.44
CA THR A 185 -21.53 -17.24 15.94
C THR A 185 -21.64 -16.39 17.18
N ALA A 186 -22.53 -15.41 17.13
CA ALA A 186 -22.93 -14.61 18.27
C ALA A 186 -23.44 -15.51 19.40
N LEU A 187 -22.58 -15.79 20.38
CA LEU A 187 -23.00 -16.25 21.70
C LEU A 187 -22.36 -15.34 22.75
N SER A 188 -23.21 -14.45 23.24
CA SER A 188 -23.19 -13.76 24.52
C SER A 188 -22.22 -14.33 25.56
N ILE A 189 -21.14 -13.59 25.83
CA ILE A 189 -20.52 -13.49 27.16
C ILE A 189 -20.10 -12.03 27.35
N GLY A 190 -20.61 -11.42 28.41
CA GLY A 190 -20.41 -10.00 28.71
C GLY A 190 -18.98 -9.66 29.17
N ARG A 191 -18.66 -8.38 29.01
CA ARG A 191 -17.63 -7.58 29.69
C ARG A 191 -16.36 -8.31 30.15
N GLU A 192 -15.28 -8.11 29.40
CA GLU A 192 -14.13 -7.28 29.84
C GLU A 192 -13.25 -6.93 28.63
N LEU A 193 -13.22 -5.65 28.27
CA LEU A 193 -12.34 -5.07 27.25
C LEU A 193 -10.92 -4.98 27.85
N SER A 194 -9.96 -5.71 27.28
CA SER A 194 -8.54 -5.47 27.53
C SER A 194 -7.85 -4.97 26.25
N ASP A 195 -7.28 -3.77 26.35
CA ASP A 195 -6.82 -2.84 25.30
C ASP A 195 -5.51 -3.25 24.57
N ALA A 196 -5.26 -4.54 24.32
CA ALA A 196 -4.01 -4.98 23.71
C ALA A 196 -3.84 -4.67 22.19
N PRO A 197 -4.87 -4.77 21.31
CA PRO A 197 -4.69 -4.54 19.87
C PRO A 197 -4.64 -3.06 19.49
N ALA A 198 -5.30 -2.19 20.26
CA ALA A 198 -5.30 -0.74 20.06
C ALA A 198 -3.91 -0.11 20.32
N ARG A 199 -3.05 -0.78 21.09
CA ARG A 199 -1.70 -0.32 21.40
C ARG A 199 -0.72 -0.50 20.22
N ARG A 200 -0.87 -1.57 19.42
CA ARG A 200 -0.06 -1.80 18.21
C ARG A 200 -0.50 -0.95 17.02
N GLN A 201 -1.80 -0.68 16.89
CA GLN A 201 -2.30 0.26 15.86
C GLN A 201 -1.86 1.72 16.09
N ARG A 202 -1.51 2.11 17.33
CA ARG A 202 -0.91 3.42 17.63
C ARG A 202 0.56 3.54 17.17
N GLU A 203 1.25 2.44 16.93
CA GLU A 203 2.68 2.42 16.55
C GLU A 203 2.91 2.50 15.03
N MET A 204 1.95 2.10 14.18
CA MET A 204 2.12 2.12 12.72
C MET A 204 1.77 3.45 12.04
N ALA A 205 1.13 4.40 12.73
CA ALA A 205 0.97 5.77 12.24
C ALA A 205 2.28 6.59 12.26
N ALA A 206 3.42 6.01 12.65
CA ALA A 206 4.54 6.78 13.19
C ALA A 206 5.59 7.34 12.20
N HIS A 207 5.67 6.96 10.91
CA HIS A 207 6.93 7.15 10.18
C HIS A 207 6.86 7.87 8.82
N CYS A 208 6.23 9.05 8.79
CA CYS A 208 6.64 10.08 7.84
C CYS A 208 7.25 11.27 8.58
N THR A 209 8.56 11.17 8.79
CA THR A 209 9.38 12.13 9.52
C THR A 209 10.02 13.14 8.58
N GLN A 210 10.07 14.43 8.95
CA GLN A 210 10.97 15.37 8.32
C GLN A 210 11.63 16.27 9.38
N PRO A 211 12.89 16.67 9.18
CA PRO A 211 13.53 17.65 10.05
C PRO A 211 12.91 19.04 9.84
N ILE A 212 12.55 19.72 10.92
CA ILE A 212 12.17 21.14 10.88
C ILE A 212 13.45 21.96 10.78
N THR A 213 13.56 22.79 9.75
CA THR A 213 14.75 23.65 9.56
C THR A 213 14.61 24.97 10.31
N ALA A 214 15.73 25.62 10.64
CA ALA A 214 15.73 26.98 11.22
C ALA A 214 14.99 28.00 10.34
N ALA A 215 15.00 27.80 9.02
CA ALA A 215 14.26 28.64 8.08
C ALA A 215 12.73 28.46 8.19
N ASP A 216 12.27 27.25 8.48
CA ASP A 216 10.84 26.95 8.67
C ASP A 216 10.32 27.55 9.98
N ILE A 217 11.10 27.47 11.06
CA ILE A 217 10.80 28.15 12.34
C ILE A 217 10.73 29.67 12.17
N LYS A 218 11.74 30.27 11.51
CA LYS A 218 11.77 31.73 11.25
C LYS A 218 10.57 32.20 10.40
N ALA A 219 10.12 31.36 9.47
CA ALA A 219 8.99 31.66 8.60
C ALA A 219 7.62 31.31 9.22
N GLY A 220 7.57 30.69 10.39
CA GLY A 220 6.31 30.31 11.04
C GLY A 220 5.57 29.19 10.30
N ARG A 221 6.29 28.29 9.62
CA ARG A 221 5.71 27.26 8.75
C ARG A 221 6.28 25.88 9.01
N ILE A 222 5.55 24.86 8.60
CA ILE A 222 6.02 23.48 8.53
C ILE A 222 5.85 23.01 7.10
N ARG A 223 6.94 22.52 6.49
CA ARG A 223 6.84 21.86 5.17
C ARG A 223 6.15 20.53 5.36
N VAL A 224 5.55 19.98 4.33
CA VAL A 224 4.93 18.66 4.35
C VAL A 224 5.51 17.89 3.18
N PRO A 225 6.22 16.77 3.43
CA PRO A 225 6.84 15.98 2.39
C PRO A 225 5.83 15.62 1.31
N VAL A 226 6.29 15.53 0.07
CA VAL A 226 5.44 15.17 -1.08
C VAL A 226 4.64 13.90 -0.81
N ARG A 227 5.27 12.89 -0.22
CA ARG A 227 4.65 11.61 0.19
C ARG A 227 3.49 11.73 1.19
N THR A 228 3.44 12.80 1.98
CA THR A 228 2.37 13.06 2.96
C THR A 228 1.38 14.11 2.50
N LYS A 229 1.64 14.85 1.41
CA LYS A 229 0.69 15.82 0.84
C LYS A 229 -0.70 15.22 0.56
N PRO A 230 -0.84 13.96 0.12
CA PRO A 230 -2.16 13.36 -0.09
C PRO A 230 -3.01 13.23 1.18
N LEU A 231 -2.41 13.34 2.37
CA LEU A 231 -3.12 13.40 3.65
C LEU A 231 -3.75 14.78 3.91
N PHE A 232 -3.51 15.76 3.04
CA PHE A 232 -3.99 17.11 3.15
C PHE A 232 -4.99 17.43 2.03
N PRO A 233 -5.85 18.45 2.22
CA PRO A 233 -6.73 18.93 1.17
C PRO A 233 -5.96 19.23 -0.13
N GLN A 234 -6.56 18.87 -1.26
CA GLN A 234 -5.95 19.09 -2.57
C GLN A 234 -5.92 20.57 -2.97
N GLU A 235 -6.75 21.39 -2.33
CA GLU A 235 -6.80 22.84 -2.50
C GLU A 235 -6.34 23.55 -1.21
N PRO A 236 -5.92 24.82 -1.28
CA PRO A 236 -5.64 25.61 -0.08
C PRO A 236 -6.84 25.63 0.86
N ALA A 237 -6.64 25.24 2.11
CA ALA A 237 -7.74 25.03 3.06
C ALA A 237 -7.31 25.26 4.51
N GLY A 238 -8.29 25.52 5.39
CA GLY A 238 -8.08 25.46 6.83
C GLY A 238 -8.00 24.01 7.29
N VAL A 239 -6.96 23.65 8.03
CA VAL A 239 -6.79 22.31 8.62
C VAL A 239 -6.61 22.42 10.12
N LYS A 240 -7.21 21.50 10.86
CA LYS A 240 -7.03 21.41 12.31
C LYS A 240 -5.79 20.57 12.60
N ILE A 241 -4.88 21.14 13.37
CA ILE A 241 -3.66 20.49 13.81
C ILE A 241 -3.63 20.38 15.34
N GLU A 242 -2.94 19.37 15.85
CA GLU A 242 -2.55 19.27 17.25
C GLU A 242 -1.03 19.24 17.29
N LEU A 243 -0.42 20.30 17.83
CA LEU A 243 1.04 20.44 17.96
C LEU A 243 1.37 20.53 19.44
N ARG A 244 2.16 19.58 19.97
CA ARG A 244 2.48 19.48 21.41
C ARG A 244 1.24 19.44 22.33
N GLY A 245 0.17 18.77 21.89
CA GLY A 245 -1.08 18.65 22.65
C GLY A 245 -1.99 19.89 22.58
N GLU A 246 -1.60 20.97 21.89
CA GLU A 246 -2.47 22.11 21.63
C GLU A 246 -3.15 21.99 20.26
N ARG A 247 -4.49 21.95 20.26
CA ARG A 247 -5.31 21.98 19.05
C ARG A 247 -5.43 23.40 18.49
N LYS A 248 -5.14 23.58 17.20
CA LYS A 248 -5.24 24.85 16.48
C LYS A 248 -5.75 24.63 15.07
N SER A 249 -6.30 25.68 14.47
CA SER A 249 -6.58 25.72 13.04
C SER A 249 -5.45 26.46 12.33
N CYS A 250 -4.88 25.87 11.28
CA CYS A 250 -3.82 26.48 10.49
C CYS A 250 -4.17 26.44 8.99
N HIS A 251 -3.42 27.22 8.19
CA HIS A 251 -3.66 27.28 6.75
C HIS A 251 -2.73 26.30 6.04
N TRP A 252 -3.33 25.42 5.24
CA TRP A 252 -2.62 24.51 4.37
C TRP A 252 -2.50 25.12 2.96
N ASN A 253 -1.29 25.10 2.42
CA ASN A 253 -1.02 25.37 1.02
C ASN A 253 -0.32 24.15 0.40
N PRO A 254 -0.96 23.46 -0.55
CA PRO A 254 -0.37 22.30 -1.17
C PRO A 254 0.83 22.64 -2.06
N HIS A 255 1.04 23.88 -2.51
CA HIS A 255 2.06 24.24 -3.50
C HIS A 255 2.05 23.26 -4.69
N TYR A 256 1.12 23.48 -5.62
CA TYR A 256 1.10 22.78 -6.91
C TYR A 256 1.93 23.57 -7.92
N ASP A 257 2.97 22.92 -8.46
CA ASP A 257 3.75 23.42 -9.60
C ASP A 257 3.72 22.30 -10.66
N ARG A 258 3.32 22.64 -11.89
CA ARG A 258 3.00 21.65 -12.94
C ARG A 258 4.20 20.79 -13.34
N ASP A 259 5.42 21.25 -13.07
CA ASP A 259 6.65 20.62 -13.55
C ASP A 259 7.65 20.19 -12.47
N LYS A 260 7.37 20.40 -11.16
CA LYS A 260 8.23 19.88 -10.07
C LYS A 260 7.42 19.51 -8.81
N GLN A 261 7.59 18.28 -8.33
CA GLN A 261 7.06 17.84 -7.04
C GLN A 261 7.71 18.67 -5.90
N ARG A 262 6.97 19.61 -5.32
CA ARG A 262 7.39 20.38 -4.15
C ARG A 262 6.61 19.96 -2.91
N SER A 263 7.27 20.03 -1.75
CA SER A 263 6.62 19.90 -0.44
C SER A 263 5.49 20.91 -0.29
N GLY A 264 4.38 20.50 0.32
CA GLY A 264 3.33 21.43 0.74
C GLY A 264 3.77 22.22 1.98
N VAL A 265 2.98 23.20 2.39
CA VAL A 265 3.31 24.10 3.50
C VAL A 265 2.10 24.31 4.40
N LEU A 266 2.30 24.11 5.71
CA LEU A 266 1.38 24.52 6.76
C LEU A 266 1.86 25.85 7.35
N GLY A 267 1.03 26.89 7.27
CA GLY A 267 1.25 28.16 7.96
C GLY A 267 0.71 28.11 9.38
N ILE A 268 1.60 27.88 10.36
CA ILE A 268 1.24 27.69 11.78
C ILE A 268 1.37 29.00 12.57
N GLY A 269 2.25 29.92 12.14
CA GLY A 269 2.51 31.19 12.82
C GLY A 269 3.73 31.15 13.74
N LYS A 270 4.42 32.28 13.88
CA LYS A 270 5.74 32.37 14.55
C LYS A 270 5.68 32.13 16.06
N GLU A 271 4.55 32.45 16.69
CA GLU A 271 4.37 32.31 18.14
C GLU A 271 4.29 30.84 18.55
N LEU A 272 3.52 30.03 17.81
CA LEU A 272 3.40 28.59 18.02
C LEU A 272 4.65 27.79 17.62
N MET A 273 5.55 28.41 16.85
CA MET A 273 6.86 27.83 16.53
C MET A 273 7.94 28.17 17.58
N ARG A 274 7.66 29.06 18.56
CA ARG A 274 8.63 29.36 19.63
C ARG A 274 8.83 28.14 20.51
N GLY A 275 10.09 27.69 20.62
CA GLY A 275 10.46 26.52 21.42
C GLY A 275 10.58 25.22 20.63
N LEU A 276 10.40 25.23 19.30
CA LEU A 276 10.88 24.16 18.43
C LEU A 276 12.36 24.40 18.10
N SER A 277 13.20 23.39 18.27
CA SER A 277 14.63 23.48 17.97
C SER A 277 14.91 22.94 16.56
N PRO A 278 15.70 23.61 15.73
CA PRO A 278 16.15 23.05 14.46
C PRO A 278 16.88 21.72 14.70
N GLY A 279 16.48 20.64 14.02
CA GLY A 279 17.14 19.34 14.15
C GLY A 279 16.88 18.58 15.46
N SER A 280 15.91 18.98 16.28
CA SER A 280 15.32 18.06 17.28
C SER A 280 14.60 16.91 16.57
N GLU A 281 14.13 15.90 17.33
CA GLU A 281 13.42 14.73 16.79
C GLU A 281 12.46 15.11 15.65
N PRO A 282 12.45 14.33 14.56
CA PRO A 282 11.75 14.73 13.35
C PRO A 282 10.25 14.73 13.58
N LEU A 283 9.60 15.80 13.09
CA LEU A 283 8.20 16.02 13.33
C LEU A 283 7.36 14.95 12.64
N ARG A 284 6.56 14.22 13.43
CA ARG A 284 5.71 13.13 12.97
C ARG A 284 4.33 13.66 12.60
N VAL A 285 3.85 13.26 11.43
CA VAL A 285 2.54 13.67 10.91
C VAL A 285 1.59 12.48 10.95
N ARG A 286 0.48 12.61 11.68
CA ARG A 286 -0.56 11.57 11.78
C ARG A 286 -1.94 12.16 11.55
N VAL A 287 -2.88 11.39 11.02
CA VAL A 287 -4.27 11.82 10.84
C VAL A 287 -5.17 10.91 11.65
N ALA A 288 -5.97 11.48 12.55
CA ALA A 288 -7.03 10.76 13.23
C ALA A 288 -8.27 11.66 13.38
N GLY A 289 -9.44 11.15 13.02
CA GLY A 289 -10.72 11.88 13.16
C GLY A 289 -10.75 13.25 12.46
N GLY A 290 -9.99 13.43 11.37
CA GLY A 290 -9.87 14.72 10.66
C GLY A 290 -8.99 15.78 11.34
N VAL A 291 -8.27 15.41 12.40
CA VAL A 291 -7.25 16.24 13.06
C VAL A 291 -5.86 15.70 12.72
N LEU A 292 -4.97 16.61 12.36
CA LEU A 292 -3.59 16.31 12.04
C LEU A 292 -2.70 16.45 13.27
N PHE A 293 -2.04 15.39 13.69
CA PHE A 293 -1.13 15.43 14.83
C PHE A 293 0.29 15.68 14.33
N LEU A 294 0.96 16.64 14.97
CA LEU A 294 2.32 17.08 14.69
C LEU A 294 3.12 16.92 15.99
N ASP A 295 3.90 15.84 16.07
CA ASP A 295 4.67 15.48 17.27
C ASP A 295 6.16 15.71 17.08
#